data_AF-A0A1I7W4Y8-F1
#
_entry.id   AF-A0A1I7W4Y8-F1
#
_cell.length_a   1.000
_cell.length_b   1.000
_cell.length_c   1.000
_cell.angle_alpha   90.00
_cell.angle_beta   90.00
_cell.angle_gamma   90.00
#
_symmetry.space_group_name_H-M   'P 1'
#
loop_
_entity.id
_entity.type
_entity.pdbx_description
1 polymer ?
#
loop_
_entity_poly.entity_id
_entity_poly.type
_entity_poly.pdbx_seq_one_letter_code
_entity_poly.pdbx_strand_id
1 'polypeptide(L)'
;MEDGNSRVCVHCGHTYGCSFLRVYLKFLDVLGTVGWMTVVSRRLSRLLAQVYCAKSDILAPKDVTPANAVYDKVTHTGQAWDQADYRNVRFTIMSKQVNPNVAQKLIAEVPPIETDQRVVHCDGGHSALGHPRVYIKLDKPGNHACGYCGQRFVNTHFTQGSEHSINHLVT
;
A
#
# COMPACT_ATOMS: atom_id res chain seq x y z
N MET A 1 31.54 -2.47 -19.45
CA MET A 1 31.39 -3.76 -18.75
C MET A 1 29.90 -3.96 -18.54
N GLU A 2 29.34 -4.78 -19.41
CA GLU A 2 28.04 -5.47 -19.40
C GLU A 2 26.78 -4.75 -18.89
N ASP A 3 25.95 -4.35 -19.85
CA ASP A 3 24.58 -3.90 -19.68
C ASP A 3 23.68 -5.04 -19.15
N GLY A 4 23.51 -5.08 -17.83
CA GLY A 4 22.59 -5.98 -17.13
C GLY A 4 21.12 -5.63 -17.38
N ASN A 5 20.60 -6.04 -18.54
CA ASN A 5 19.18 -6.01 -18.86
C ASN A 5 18.48 -7.27 -18.30
N SER A 6 18.24 -7.29 -17.00
CA SER A 6 17.40 -8.31 -16.35
C SER A 6 15.93 -8.05 -16.69
N ARG A 7 15.49 -8.59 -17.85
CA ARG A 7 14.07 -8.66 -18.24
C ARG A 7 13.41 -9.78 -17.43
N VAL A 8 12.65 -9.42 -16.40
CA VAL A 8 11.76 -10.36 -15.71
C VAL A 8 10.37 -10.21 -16.33
N CYS A 9 9.93 -11.21 -17.09
CA CYS A 9 8.55 -11.31 -17.58
C CYS A 9 7.61 -11.70 -16.44
N VAL A 10 7.01 -10.73 -15.76
CA VAL A 10 5.97 -10.96 -14.75
C VAL A 10 4.59 -10.89 -15.41
N HIS A 11 4.26 -11.88 -16.25
CA HIS A 11 2.85 -12.17 -16.58
C HIS A 11 2.57 -13.59 -17.08
N CYS A 12 3.54 -14.50 -17.00
CA CYS A 12 3.31 -15.91 -17.32
C CYS A 12 3.90 -16.75 -16.20
N GLY A 13 3.05 -17.27 -15.32
CA GLY A 13 3.40 -18.31 -14.34
C GLY A 13 3.71 -19.67 -15.00
N HIS A 14 4.32 -19.67 -16.18
CA HIS A 14 4.83 -20.84 -16.88
C HIS A 14 6.18 -20.49 -17.49
N THR A 15 7.23 -21.15 -17.01
CA THR A 15 8.62 -21.08 -17.50
C THR A 15 8.81 -21.70 -18.91
N TYR A 16 7.74 -21.95 -19.66
CA TYR A 16 7.80 -22.69 -20.92
C TYR A 16 7.05 -21.96 -22.04
N GLY A 17 7.41 -20.70 -22.32
CA GLY A 17 6.75 -19.90 -23.36
C GLY A 17 7.68 -19.22 -24.37
N CYS A 18 9.00 -19.27 -24.19
CA CYS A 18 9.94 -18.59 -25.11
C CYS A 18 10.94 -19.54 -25.79
N SER A 19 10.91 -20.83 -25.45
CA SER A 19 11.80 -21.85 -26.03
C SER A 19 11.25 -22.44 -27.33
N PHE A 20 9.93 -22.37 -27.58
CA PHE A 20 9.29 -23.09 -28.68
C PHE A 20 9.65 -22.50 -30.06
N LEU A 21 9.76 -21.18 -30.17
CA LEU A 21 10.14 -20.53 -31.44
C LEU A 21 11.64 -20.65 -31.76
N ARG A 22 12.47 -20.93 -30.74
CA ARG A 22 13.92 -21.08 -30.90
C ARG A 22 14.32 -22.46 -31.43
N VAL A 23 13.46 -23.47 -31.25
CA VAL A 23 13.66 -24.82 -31.78
C VAL A 23 13.26 -24.89 -33.26
N TYR A 24 12.18 -24.22 -33.66
CA TYR A 24 11.68 -24.28 -35.04
C TYR A 24 12.63 -23.60 -36.05
N LEU A 25 13.27 -22.49 -35.66
CA LEU A 25 14.25 -21.79 -36.50
C LEU A 25 15.59 -22.53 -36.66
N LYS A 26 15.90 -23.49 -35.78
CA LYS A 26 17.11 -24.35 -35.90
C LYS A 26 16.90 -25.56 -36.80
N PHE A 27 15.65 -25.94 -37.07
CA PHE A 27 15.32 -27.11 -37.90
C PHE A 27 15.42 -26.82 -39.41
N LEU A 28 15.45 -25.55 -39.81
CA LEU A 28 15.62 -25.11 -41.20
C LEU A 28 17.08 -24.87 -41.61
N ASP A 29 18.04 -24.99 -40.68
CA ASP A 29 19.48 -24.79 -40.96
C ASP A 29 20.19 -26.05 -41.49
N VAL A 30 19.52 -27.21 -41.57
CA VAL A 30 20.16 -28.51 -41.93
C VAL A 30 20.08 -28.82 -43.43
N LEU A 31 19.30 -28.10 -44.23
CA LEU A 31 19.16 -28.35 -45.67
C LEU A 31 19.20 -27.05 -46.48
N GLY A 32 20.39 -26.69 -46.97
CA GLY A 32 20.53 -25.88 -48.18
C GLY A 32 21.24 -24.53 -48.04
N THR A 33 22.49 -24.50 -48.50
CA THR A 33 23.10 -23.52 -49.43
C THR A 33 22.92 -21.99 -49.28
N VAL A 34 24.04 -21.31 -49.56
CA VAL A 34 24.28 -19.89 -49.93
C VAL A 34 24.30 -18.81 -48.82
N GLY A 35 25.52 -18.53 -48.35
CA GLY A 35 25.89 -17.54 -47.34
C GLY A 35 25.83 -16.06 -47.75
N TRP A 36 24.80 -15.62 -48.49
CA TRP A 36 24.51 -14.19 -48.71
C TRP A 36 23.16 -13.72 -48.13
N MET A 37 22.30 -14.63 -47.64
CA MET A 37 20.99 -14.29 -47.02
C MET A 37 20.99 -14.33 -45.48
N THR A 38 22.12 -14.64 -44.83
CA THR A 38 22.20 -14.85 -43.38
C THR A 38 22.26 -13.56 -42.55
N VAL A 39 22.75 -12.46 -43.13
CA VAL A 39 22.84 -11.15 -42.43
C VAL A 39 21.49 -10.44 -42.36
N VAL A 40 20.68 -10.53 -43.42
CA VAL A 40 19.34 -9.94 -43.49
C VAL A 40 18.37 -10.66 -42.53
N SER A 41 18.46 -11.99 -42.48
CA SER A 41 17.69 -12.84 -41.56
C SER A 41 17.91 -12.46 -40.09
N ARG A 42 19.16 -12.30 -39.64
CA ARG A 42 19.48 -11.94 -38.24
C ARG A 42 18.98 -10.55 -37.83
N ARG A 43 18.92 -9.58 -38.75
CA ARG A 43 18.40 -8.23 -38.45
C ARG A 43 16.87 -8.23 -38.34
N LEU A 44 16.17 -8.96 -39.22
CA LEU A 44 14.72 -9.16 -39.15
C LEU A 44 14.31 -9.92 -37.88
N SER A 45 15.04 -10.97 -37.48
CA SER A 45 14.75 -11.70 -36.24
C SER A 45 14.93 -10.86 -34.97
N ARG A 46 15.90 -9.94 -34.94
CA ARG A 46 16.11 -9.02 -33.79
C ARG A 46 14.99 -7.98 -33.71
N LEU A 47 14.56 -7.42 -34.84
CA LEU A 47 13.42 -6.50 -34.90
C LEU A 47 12.13 -7.19 -34.45
N LEU A 48 11.86 -8.41 -34.92
CA LEU A 48 10.71 -9.21 -34.48
C LEU A 48 10.79 -9.56 -32.98
N ALA A 49 11.97 -9.91 -32.46
CA ALA A 49 12.15 -10.16 -31.03
C ALA A 49 11.97 -8.90 -30.16
N GLN A 50 12.27 -7.71 -30.69
CA GLN A 50 12.05 -6.43 -30.02
C GLN A 50 10.56 -6.04 -30.00
N VAL A 51 9.82 -6.39 -31.05
CA VAL A 51 8.36 -6.17 -31.13
C VAL A 51 7.60 -7.13 -30.21
N TYR A 52 8.09 -8.36 -30.02
CA TYR A 52 7.45 -9.36 -29.14
C TYR A 52 7.81 -9.24 -27.66
N CYS A 53 8.82 -8.45 -27.28
CA CYS A 53 9.17 -8.20 -25.89
C CYS A 53 8.37 -6.97 -25.41
N ALA A 54 7.11 -7.21 -25.03
CA ALA A 54 6.29 -6.18 -24.41
C ALA A 54 7.03 -5.57 -23.21
N LYS A 55 7.16 -4.24 -23.20
CA LYS A 55 7.65 -3.53 -22.01
C LYS A 55 6.63 -3.75 -20.90
N SER A 56 7.09 -4.12 -19.71
CA SER A 56 6.23 -4.11 -18.53
C SER A 56 5.94 -2.66 -18.13
N ASP A 57 4.71 -2.38 -17.70
CA ASP A 57 4.33 -1.06 -17.20
C ASP A 57 4.92 -0.75 -15.81
N ILE A 58 5.59 -1.73 -15.19
CA ILE A 58 6.25 -1.59 -13.89
C ILE A 58 7.69 -1.13 -14.11
N LEU A 59 8.06 -0.01 -13.48
CA LEU A 59 9.42 0.52 -13.45
C LEU A 59 10.38 -0.47 -12.76
N ALA A 60 11.63 -0.53 -13.23
CA ALA A 60 12.63 -1.33 -12.51
C ALA A 60 12.94 -0.68 -11.15
N PRO A 61 13.27 -1.44 -10.09
CA PRO A 61 13.45 -0.91 -8.74
C PRO A 61 14.49 0.22 -8.65
N LYS A 62 15.51 0.18 -9.50
CA LYS A 62 16.57 1.19 -9.61
C LYS A 62 16.11 2.53 -10.21
N ASP A 63 15.01 2.51 -10.96
CA ASP A 63 14.46 3.67 -11.69
C ASP A 63 13.28 4.30 -10.92
N VAL A 64 12.95 3.75 -9.73
CA VAL A 64 11.92 4.30 -8.84
C VAL A 64 12.48 5.43 -7.99
N THR A 65 11.72 6.51 -7.95
CA THR A 65 11.93 7.73 -7.17
C THR A 65 10.66 8.03 -6.39
N PRO A 66 10.72 8.86 -5.33
CA PRO A 66 9.51 9.22 -4.58
C PRO A 66 8.41 9.88 -5.43
N ALA A 67 8.75 10.49 -6.57
CA ALA A 67 7.82 11.20 -7.44
C ALA A 67 7.07 10.28 -8.42
N ASN A 68 7.63 9.12 -8.78
CA ASN A 68 7.03 8.16 -9.73
C ASN A 68 6.63 6.83 -9.07
N ALA A 69 6.85 6.67 -7.77
CA ALA A 69 6.47 5.49 -7.02
C ALA A 69 4.94 5.29 -7.05
N VAL A 70 4.52 4.08 -7.37
CA VAL A 70 3.12 3.67 -7.37
C VAL A 70 2.92 2.73 -6.18
N TYR A 71 2.18 3.18 -5.18
CA TYR A 71 2.01 2.42 -3.95
C TYR A 71 0.84 1.43 -4.03
N ASP A 72 1.00 0.32 -3.32
CA ASP A 72 -0.09 -0.62 -3.04
C ASP A 72 -1.13 -0.04 -2.06
N LYS A 73 -2.09 -0.87 -1.64
CA LYS A 73 -3.13 -0.45 -0.69
C LYS A 73 -2.48 -0.05 0.64
N VAL A 74 -2.62 1.24 0.98
CA VAL A 74 -2.12 1.83 2.23
C VAL A 74 -2.87 1.27 3.43
N THR A 75 -2.13 0.88 4.47
CA THR A 75 -2.70 0.40 5.73
C THR A 75 -3.15 1.56 6.62
N HIS A 76 -3.90 1.27 7.69
CA HIS A 76 -4.33 2.28 8.67
C HIS A 76 -3.18 3.04 9.35
N THR A 77 -1.95 2.51 9.31
CA THR A 77 -0.73 3.16 9.85
C THR A 77 -0.01 4.05 8.83
N GLY A 78 -0.44 4.04 7.56
CA GLY A 78 0.25 4.72 6.47
C GLY A 78 1.30 3.85 5.74
N GLN A 79 1.54 2.62 6.18
CA GLN A 79 2.46 1.71 5.48
C GLN A 79 1.91 1.30 4.11
N ALA A 80 2.75 1.42 3.09
CA ALA A 80 2.55 0.89 1.74
C ALA A 80 3.89 0.50 1.10
N TRP A 81 3.86 -0.40 0.13
CA TRP A 81 5.02 -0.78 -0.67
C TRP A 81 4.84 -0.25 -2.10
N ASP A 82 5.93 0.22 -2.70
CA ASP A 82 5.95 0.55 -4.12
C ASP A 82 5.81 -0.72 -4.98
N GLN A 83 5.22 -0.64 -6.17
CA GLN A 83 5.02 -1.79 -7.06
C GLN A 83 6.32 -2.49 -7.47
N ALA A 84 7.44 -1.76 -7.60
CA ALA A 84 8.73 -2.35 -7.94
C ALA A 84 9.43 -3.01 -6.74
N ASP A 85 8.91 -2.87 -5.52
CA ASP A 85 9.51 -3.47 -4.34
C ASP A 85 9.43 -5.00 -4.39
N TYR A 86 10.60 -5.66 -4.36
CA TYR A 86 10.70 -7.12 -4.40
C TYR A 86 9.92 -7.81 -3.26
N ARG A 87 9.67 -7.09 -2.15
CA ARG A 87 8.90 -7.60 -1.01
C ARG A 87 7.45 -7.90 -1.34
N ASN A 88 6.90 -7.31 -2.42
CA ASN A 88 5.53 -7.56 -2.89
C ASN A 88 5.31 -8.97 -3.45
N VAL A 89 6.37 -9.72 -3.74
CA VAL A 89 6.27 -11.12 -4.21
C VAL A 89 5.41 -11.97 -3.26
N ARG A 90 5.39 -11.66 -1.96
CA ARG A 90 4.56 -12.35 -0.97
C ARG A 90 3.05 -12.26 -1.24
N PHE A 91 2.60 -11.25 -2.00
CA PHE A 91 1.19 -10.98 -2.31
C PHE A 91 0.80 -11.39 -3.74
N THR A 92 1.64 -12.17 -4.43
CA THR A 92 1.37 -12.63 -5.81
C THR A 92 0.27 -13.69 -5.88
N ILE A 93 0.19 -14.56 -4.87
CA ILE A 93 -0.81 -15.63 -4.79
C ILE A 93 -2.09 -15.14 -4.08
N MET A 94 -1.93 -14.30 -3.06
CA MET A 94 -3.04 -13.76 -2.27
C MET A 94 -2.90 -12.25 -2.12
N SER A 95 -4.03 -11.53 -2.19
CA SER A 95 -4.04 -10.08 -2.06
C SER A 95 -3.72 -9.62 -0.64
N LYS A 96 -3.10 -8.44 -0.53
CA LYS A 96 -2.85 -7.77 0.74
C LYS A 96 -4.16 -7.45 1.45
N GLN A 97 -4.38 -8.08 2.60
CA GLN A 97 -5.57 -7.84 3.43
C GLN A 97 -5.38 -6.57 4.24
N VAL A 98 -6.26 -5.59 4.02
CA VAL A 98 -6.28 -4.33 4.75
C VAL A 98 -7.70 -4.04 5.16
N ASN A 99 -7.90 -3.82 6.47
CA ASN A 99 -9.19 -3.44 7.03
C ASN A 99 -9.63 -2.07 6.47
N PRO A 100 -10.80 -1.97 5.80
CA PRO A 100 -11.34 -0.68 5.33
C PRO A 100 -11.81 0.22 6.47
N ASN A 101 -12.20 -0.36 7.62
CA ASN A 101 -12.76 0.38 8.76
C ASN A 101 -11.63 0.87 9.67
N VAL A 102 -11.18 2.10 9.43
CA VAL A 102 -10.08 2.72 10.18
C VAL A 102 -10.62 3.36 11.46
N ALA A 103 -10.19 2.85 12.63
CA ALA A 103 -10.66 3.31 13.94
C ALA A 103 -10.49 4.83 14.17
N GLN A 104 -9.40 5.42 13.66
CA GLN A 104 -9.17 6.87 13.75
C GLN A 104 -10.29 7.70 13.10
N LYS A 105 -10.86 7.22 11.98
CA LYS A 105 -11.97 7.91 11.30
C LYS A 105 -13.25 7.74 12.09
N LEU A 106 -13.54 6.51 12.52
CA LEU A 106 -14.74 6.18 13.27
C LEU A 106 -14.83 6.96 14.59
N ILE A 107 -13.74 7.10 15.34
CA ILE A 107 -13.77 7.86 16.59
C ILE A 107 -13.89 9.37 16.38
N ALA A 108 -13.39 9.89 15.25
CA ALA A 108 -13.54 11.30 14.90
C ALA A 108 -14.98 11.66 14.54
N GLU A 109 -15.74 10.71 13.95
CA GLU A 109 -17.16 10.84 13.64
C GLU A 109 -18.04 10.87 14.90
N VAL A 110 -17.63 10.22 15.99
CA VAL A 110 -18.39 10.21 17.24
C VAL A 110 -18.34 11.59 17.92
N PRO A 111 -19.48 12.23 18.23
CA PRO A 111 -19.49 13.55 18.86
C PRO A 111 -18.97 13.48 20.31
N PRO A 112 -18.37 14.57 20.81
CA PRO A 112 -18.03 14.70 22.23
C PRO A 112 -19.28 14.66 23.12
N ILE A 113 -19.15 14.10 24.32
CA ILE A 113 -20.19 14.08 25.34
C ILE A 113 -20.05 15.34 26.20
N GLU A 114 -21.12 16.13 26.24
CA GLU A 114 -21.20 17.34 27.06
C GLU A 114 -21.56 17.00 28.51
N THR A 115 -20.92 17.69 29.45
CA THR A 115 -21.20 17.55 30.87
C THR A 115 -20.92 18.84 31.63
N ASP A 116 -21.65 19.06 32.71
CA ASP A 116 -21.40 20.19 33.62
C ASP A 116 -20.34 19.84 34.68
N GLN A 117 -19.97 18.56 34.80
CA GLN A 117 -19.07 18.08 35.83
C GLN A 117 -17.61 18.43 35.55
N ARG A 118 -16.88 18.79 36.61
CA ARG A 118 -15.44 19.05 36.53
C ARG A 118 -14.61 17.78 36.28
N VAL A 119 -15.06 16.64 36.81
CA VAL A 119 -14.40 15.33 36.64
C VAL A 119 -15.46 14.32 36.22
N VAL A 120 -15.22 13.65 35.10
CA VAL A 120 -16.07 12.58 34.59
C VAL A 120 -15.39 11.24 34.73
N HIS A 121 -16.17 10.16 34.79
CA HIS A 121 -15.63 8.82 34.73
C HIS A 121 -16.01 8.14 33.42
N CYS A 122 -15.10 7.33 32.88
CA CYS A 122 -15.34 6.52 31.70
C CYS A 122 -14.96 5.07 31.99
N ASP A 123 -15.83 4.14 31.64
CA ASP A 123 -15.64 2.69 31.74
C ASP A 123 -15.85 1.97 30.39
N GLY A 124 -15.99 2.73 29.30
CA GLY A 124 -16.27 2.17 27.97
C GLY A 124 -17.72 1.76 27.75
N GLY A 125 -18.66 2.17 28.62
CA GLY A 125 -20.10 1.93 28.47
C GLY A 125 -20.61 0.69 29.20
N HIS A 126 -19.72 -0.14 29.74
CA HIS A 126 -20.09 -1.28 30.56
C HIS A 126 -19.00 -1.60 31.58
N SER A 127 -19.37 -1.77 32.84
CA SER A 127 -18.42 -1.88 33.95
C SER A 127 -17.44 -3.06 33.86
N ALA A 128 -17.86 -4.19 33.28
CA ALA A 128 -17.04 -5.40 33.15
C ALA A 128 -16.58 -5.73 31.73
N LEU A 129 -17.24 -5.19 30.70
CA LEU A 129 -16.95 -5.49 29.28
C LEU A 129 -16.18 -4.36 28.57
N GLY A 130 -16.10 -3.19 29.20
CA GLY A 130 -15.32 -2.07 28.70
C GLY A 130 -13.89 -2.07 29.23
N HIS A 131 -13.38 -0.88 29.52
CA HIS A 131 -12.03 -0.69 30.05
C HIS A 131 -12.06 -0.37 31.55
N PRO A 132 -10.92 -0.46 32.27
CA PRO A 132 -10.87 -0.04 33.67
C PRO A 132 -11.40 1.39 33.83
N ARG A 133 -12.21 1.60 34.88
CA ARG A 133 -12.78 2.92 35.19
C ARG A 133 -11.65 3.93 35.36
N VAL A 134 -11.69 4.98 34.53
CA VAL A 134 -10.79 6.14 34.65
C VAL A 134 -11.56 7.41 34.93
N TYR A 135 -10.88 8.37 35.56
CA TYR A 135 -11.40 9.69 35.84
C TYR A 135 -10.67 10.74 35.00
N ILE A 136 -11.42 11.56 34.27
CA ILE A 136 -10.91 12.54 33.31
C ILE A 136 -11.24 13.93 33.85
N LYS A 137 -10.22 14.79 33.97
CA LYS A 137 -10.36 16.17 34.44
C LYS A 137 -10.71 17.09 33.27
N LEU A 138 -11.78 17.86 33.40
CA LEU A 138 -12.29 18.79 32.37
C LEU A 138 -12.03 20.25 32.74
N ASP A 139 -10.85 20.53 33.32
CA ASP A 139 -10.49 21.86 33.83
C ASP A 139 -10.10 22.87 32.74
N LYS A 140 -9.73 22.37 31.55
CA LYS A 140 -9.30 23.20 30.42
C LYS A 140 -10.41 23.25 29.37
N PRO A 141 -10.56 24.37 28.64
CA PRO A 141 -11.48 24.43 27.51
C PRO A 141 -11.07 23.44 26.41
N GLY A 142 -12.05 22.78 25.82
CA GLY A 142 -11.88 21.83 24.71
C GLY A 142 -12.28 20.40 25.04
N ASN A 143 -11.97 19.50 24.10
CA ASN A 143 -12.27 18.07 24.21
C ASN A 143 -11.19 17.36 25.02
N HIS A 144 -11.61 16.56 25.99
CA HIS A 144 -10.75 15.66 26.74
C HIS A 144 -11.06 14.24 26.33
N ALA A 145 -10.09 13.56 25.73
CA ALA A 145 -10.29 12.20 25.21
C ALA A 145 -9.94 11.14 26.26
N CYS A 146 -10.78 10.11 26.40
CA CYS A 146 -10.43 8.93 27.19
C CYS A 146 -9.26 8.18 26.53
N GLY A 147 -8.24 7.85 27.31
CA GLY A 147 -7.05 7.12 26.83
C GLY A 147 -7.31 5.67 26.37
N TYR A 148 -8.50 5.12 26.63
CA TYR A 148 -8.88 3.77 26.23
C TYR A 148 -9.81 3.77 25.01
N CYS A 149 -11.06 4.23 25.20
CA CYS A 149 -12.06 4.20 24.13
C CYS A 149 -11.93 5.36 23.13
N GLY A 150 -11.14 6.39 23.44
CA GLY A 150 -11.03 7.59 22.60
C GLY A 150 -12.25 8.52 22.65
N GLN A 151 -13.29 8.19 23.41
CA GLN A 151 -14.47 9.03 23.58
C GLN A 151 -14.08 10.38 24.17
N ARG A 152 -14.61 11.45 23.57
CA ARG A 152 -14.33 12.82 23.98
C ARG A 152 -15.40 13.31 24.95
N PHE A 153 -14.96 14.07 25.94
CA PHE A 153 -15.81 14.75 26.92
C PHE A 153 -15.49 16.23 26.93
N VAL A 154 -16.50 17.07 27.07
CA VAL A 154 -16.34 18.53 27.12
C VAL A 154 -17.16 19.09 28.26
N ASN A 155 -16.57 20.06 28.97
CA ASN A 155 -17.30 20.81 29.99
C ASN A 155 -17.94 22.06 29.38
N THR A 156 -19.27 22.13 29.49
CA THR A 156 -20.13 23.20 28.95
C THR A 156 -19.89 24.57 29.58
N HIS A 157 -19.47 24.61 30.85
CA HIS A 157 -19.19 25.86 31.56
C HIS A 157 -17.87 26.50 31.12
N PHE A 158 -16.88 25.68 30.77
CA PHE A 158 -15.54 26.14 30.39
C PHE A 158 -15.33 26.30 28.89
N THR A 159 -16.00 25.50 28.07
CA THR A 159 -15.76 25.46 26.62
C THR A 159 -16.87 26.18 25.88
N GLN A 160 -16.55 27.23 25.13
CA GLN A 160 -17.53 27.99 24.35
C GLN A 160 -17.09 28.12 22.89
N GLY A 161 -18.03 27.96 21.96
CA GLY A 161 -17.84 28.30 20.54
C GLY A 161 -16.73 27.51 19.84
N SER A 162 -15.68 28.18 19.37
CA SER A 162 -14.63 27.57 18.53
C SER A 162 -13.65 26.65 19.29
N GLU A 163 -13.73 26.63 20.62
CA GLU A 163 -12.80 25.89 21.50
C GLU A 163 -13.03 24.38 21.50
N HIS A 164 -14.16 23.89 20.98
CA HIS A 164 -14.43 22.46 20.77
C HIS A 164 -13.45 21.78 19.79
N SER A 165 -12.60 22.55 19.11
CA SER A 165 -11.55 22.03 18.23
C SER A 165 -10.26 21.64 18.96
N ILE A 166 -10.06 22.12 20.19
CA ILE A 166 -8.87 21.82 21.00
C ILE A 166 -9.02 20.41 21.58
N ASN A 167 -8.02 19.55 21.39
CA ASN A 167 -8.02 18.19 21.94
C ASN A 167 -6.91 18.05 22.98
N HIS A 168 -7.30 17.77 24.23
CA HIS A 168 -6.40 17.42 25.32
C HIS A 168 -6.35 15.90 25.46
N LEU A 169 -5.14 15.35 25.47
CA LEU A 169 -4.90 13.95 25.81
C LEU A 169 -4.86 13.84 27.33
N VAL A 170 -5.40 12.74 27.87
CA VAL A 170 -5.22 12.39 29.29
C VAL A 170 -3.73 12.12 29.52
N THR A 171 -3.05 13.09 30.12
CA THR A 171 -1.69 12.97 30.65
C THR A 171 -1.70 12.38 32.05
#